data_AF-A0A8C0FDP4-F1
#
_entry.id   AF-A0A8C0FDP4-F1
#
_cell.length_a   1.000
_cell.length_b   1.000
_cell.length_c   1.000
_cell.angle_alpha   90.00
_cell.angle_beta   90.00
_cell.angle_gamma   90.00
#
_symmetry.space_group_name_H-M   'P 1'
#
loop_
_entity.id
_entity.type
_entity.pdbx_description
1 polymer ?
#
loop_
_entity_poly.entity_id
_entity_poly.type
_entity_poly.pdbx_seq_one_letter_code
_entity_poly.pdbx_strand_id
1 'polypeptide(L)'
;IKIMNTEKYIQTMTWLQTLTGLLEHMQVHRDPDSQMILEEWKKERKEMRNFFNAQFGSLFRTDENPTYFLRRLSRFADIYMASLSCLLNYEPDYTFYPRRTPLQHELPGWSDQLCTGTFRIPFLQETVQIK
;
A
#
# COMPACT_ATOMS: atom_id res chain seq x y z
N ILE A 1 -14.67 -5.10 -0.52
CA ILE A 1 -13.43 -5.63 -1.14
C ILE A 1 -13.48 -5.68 -2.67
N LYS A 2 -14.64 -5.83 -3.33
CA LYS A 2 -14.76 -5.94 -4.81
C LYS A 2 -13.94 -4.92 -5.64
N ILE A 3 -13.69 -3.72 -5.13
CA ILE A 3 -12.91 -2.66 -5.80
C ILE A 3 -11.42 -2.66 -5.38
N MET A 4 -11.07 -3.19 -4.20
CA MET A 4 -9.70 -3.10 -3.65
C MET A 4 -8.76 -4.22 -4.11
N ASN A 5 -9.28 -5.25 -4.77
CA ASN A 5 -8.49 -6.40 -5.25
C ASN A 5 -8.48 -6.51 -6.78
N THR A 6 -8.96 -5.50 -7.51
CA THR A 6 -8.77 -5.44 -8.97
C THR A 6 -7.34 -5.05 -9.29
N GLU A 7 -6.80 -5.60 -10.38
CA GLU A 7 -5.47 -5.27 -10.88
C GLU A 7 -5.28 -3.75 -11.06
N LYS A 8 -6.31 -3.08 -11.57
CA LYS A 8 -6.35 -1.62 -11.71
C LYS A 8 -6.13 -0.90 -10.38
N TYR A 9 -6.74 -1.37 -9.29
CA TYR A 9 -6.57 -0.77 -7.96
C TYR A 9 -5.14 -0.95 -7.44
N ILE A 10 -4.56 -2.14 -7.62
CA ILE A 10 -3.17 -2.42 -7.23
C ILE A 10 -2.22 -1.50 -8.01
N GLN A 11 -2.39 -1.40 -9.33
CA GLN A 11 -1.58 -0.50 -10.16
C GLN A 11 -1.72 0.97 -9.74
N THR A 12 -2.95 1.45 -9.50
CA THR A 12 -3.18 2.81 -9.01
C THR A 12 -2.50 3.06 -7.66
N MET A 13 -2.55 2.10 -6.73
CA MET A 13 -1.92 2.25 -5.42
C MET A 13 -0.39 2.27 -5.51
N THR A 14 0.20 1.37 -6.31
CA THR A 14 1.65 1.37 -6.56
C THR A 14 2.08 2.69 -7.20
N TRP A 15 1.33 3.19 -8.18
CA TRP A 15 1.62 4.47 -8.82
C TRP A 15 1.52 5.64 -7.84
N LEU A 16 0.51 5.68 -6.97
CA LEU A 16 0.39 6.69 -5.90
C LEU A 16 1.60 6.68 -4.95
N GLN A 17 2.13 5.51 -4.61
CA GLN A 17 3.32 5.39 -3.77
C GLN A 17 4.57 5.89 -4.48
N THR A 18 4.78 5.49 -5.74
CA THR A 18 5.88 5.99 -6.56
C THR A 18 5.83 7.51 -6.72
N LEU A 19 4.64 8.05 -7.03
CA LEU A 19 4.44 9.50 -7.19
C LEU A 19 4.71 10.26 -5.89
N THR A 20 4.34 9.70 -4.74
CA THR A 20 4.67 10.28 -3.42
C THR A 20 6.17 10.32 -3.20
N GLY A 21 6.88 9.23 -3.49
CA GLY A 21 8.34 9.19 -3.41
C GLY A 21 9.00 10.19 -4.37
N LEU A 22 8.53 10.31 -5.60
CA LEU A 22 9.06 11.28 -6.57
C LEU A 22 8.86 12.73 -6.10
N LEU A 23 7.68 13.06 -5.55
CA LEU A 23 7.41 14.37 -4.97
C LEU A 23 8.35 14.67 -3.79
N GLU A 24 8.60 13.69 -2.91
CA GLU A 24 9.51 13.83 -1.77
C GLU A 24 10.96 14.10 -2.19
N HIS A 25 11.42 13.50 -3.30
CA HIS A 25 12.76 13.74 -3.83
C HIS A 25 12.85 15.08 -4.56
N MET A 26 11.85 15.40 -5.38
CA MET A 26 11.89 16.58 -6.25
C MET A 26 11.58 17.89 -5.53
N GLN A 27 10.99 17.87 -4.33
CA GLN A 27 10.65 19.10 -3.57
C GLN A 27 11.85 19.99 -3.22
N VAL A 28 13.08 19.47 -3.30
CA VAL A 28 14.31 20.21 -3.01
C VAL A 28 14.68 21.16 -4.16
N HIS A 29 14.23 20.86 -5.38
CA HIS A 29 14.53 21.59 -6.61
C HIS A 29 13.65 22.84 -6.76
N ARG A 30 14.28 24.00 -7.03
CA ARG A 30 13.60 25.31 -7.16
C ARG A 30 13.63 25.89 -8.57
N ASP A 31 14.20 25.17 -9.53
CA ASP A 31 14.19 25.58 -10.93
C ASP A 31 12.75 25.59 -11.50
N PRO A 32 12.47 26.52 -12.42
CA PRO A 32 11.12 26.70 -12.97
C PRO A 32 10.60 25.43 -13.66
N ASP A 33 11.48 24.65 -14.31
CA ASP A 33 11.12 23.41 -14.97
C ASP A 33 10.68 22.33 -13.95
N SER A 34 11.43 22.14 -12.87
CA SER A 34 11.05 21.22 -11.78
C SER A 34 9.76 21.65 -11.08
N GLN A 35 9.53 22.96 -10.89
CA GLN A 35 8.28 23.44 -10.30
C GLN A 35 7.08 23.14 -11.19
N MET A 36 7.23 23.22 -12.52
CA MET A 36 6.20 22.83 -13.47
C MET A 36 5.82 21.35 -13.34
N ILE A 37 6.83 20.48 -13.27
CA ILE A 37 6.64 19.03 -13.12
C ILE A 37 5.98 18.70 -11.77
N LEU A 38 6.39 19.36 -10.68
CA LEU A 38 5.79 19.18 -9.36
C LEU A 38 4.30 19.51 -9.34
N GLU A 39 3.87 20.58 -10.00
CA GLU A 39 2.46 20.93 -10.09
C GLU A 39 1.66 19.94 -10.93
N GLU A 40 2.23 19.40 -12.01
CA GLU A 40 1.63 18.34 -12.80
C GLU A 40 1.41 17.07 -11.97
N TRP A 41 2.45 16.61 -11.24
CA TRP A 41 2.35 15.44 -10.37
C TRP A 41 1.38 15.64 -9.20
N LYS A 42 1.30 16.84 -8.62
CA LYS A 42 0.29 17.16 -7.59
C LYS A 42 -1.13 17.07 -8.16
N LYS A 43 -1.33 17.53 -9.39
CA LYS A 43 -2.63 17.43 -10.08
C LYS A 43 -2.99 15.97 -10.35
N GLU A 44 -2.04 15.18 -10.85
CA GLU A 44 -2.24 13.75 -11.11
C GLU A 44 -2.59 12.98 -9.82
N ARG A 45 -1.86 13.26 -8.72
CA ARG A 45 -2.17 12.69 -7.40
C ARG A 45 -3.61 13.01 -6.96
N LYS A 46 -4.08 14.23 -7.24
CA LYS A 46 -5.45 14.65 -6.90
C LYS A 46 -6.50 13.91 -7.74
N GLU A 47 -6.25 13.71 -9.02
CA GLU A 47 -7.15 12.98 -9.92
C GLU A 47 -7.30 11.51 -9.51
N MET A 48 -6.22 10.90 -9.01
CA MET A 48 -6.27 9.52 -8.51
C MET A 48 -7.14 9.35 -7.25
N ARG A 49 -7.49 10.42 -6.53
CA ARG A 49 -8.43 10.33 -5.39
C ARG A 49 -9.84 9.94 -5.84
N ASN A 50 -10.19 10.14 -7.11
CA ASN A 50 -11.50 9.79 -7.67
C ASN A 50 -11.72 8.27 -7.75
N PHE A 51 -10.68 7.44 -7.60
CA PHE A 51 -10.82 5.99 -7.50
C PHE A 51 -11.41 5.52 -6.17
N PHE A 52 -11.40 6.38 -5.15
CA PHE A 52 -11.99 6.13 -3.86
C PHE A 52 -13.35 6.81 -3.74
N ASN A 53 -14.09 6.50 -2.68
CA ASN A 53 -15.31 7.23 -2.38
C ASN A 53 -14.98 8.73 -2.23
N ALA A 54 -15.60 9.59 -3.04
CA ALA A 54 -15.27 11.02 -3.08
C ALA A 54 -15.54 11.76 -1.76
N GLN A 55 -16.47 11.26 -0.93
CA GLN A 55 -16.87 11.90 0.32
C GLN A 55 -16.04 11.42 1.52
N PHE A 56 -15.82 10.11 1.62
CA PHE A 56 -15.23 9.48 2.81
C PHE A 56 -13.90 8.75 2.55
N GLY A 57 -13.50 8.60 1.29
CA GLY A 57 -12.31 7.87 0.91
C GLY A 57 -12.40 6.37 1.22
N SER A 58 -11.29 5.81 1.69
CA SER A 58 -11.24 4.42 2.14
C SER A 58 -11.69 4.30 3.59
N LEU A 59 -12.50 3.26 3.88
CA LEU A 59 -12.88 2.93 5.26
C LEU A 59 -11.67 2.60 6.15
N PHE A 60 -10.59 2.10 5.54
CA PHE A 60 -9.42 1.59 6.28
C PHE A 60 -8.27 2.59 6.35
N ARG A 61 -8.17 3.53 5.40
CA ARG A 61 -7.05 4.49 5.33
C ARG A 61 -7.50 5.89 4.93
N THR A 62 -6.78 6.87 5.45
CA THR A 62 -6.78 8.26 4.99
C THR A 62 -5.35 8.60 4.62
N ASP A 63 -5.09 8.72 3.31
CA ASP A 63 -3.74 8.79 2.75
C ASP A 63 -2.87 7.62 3.23
N GLU A 64 -1.78 7.92 3.94
CA GLU A 64 -0.85 6.92 4.49
C GLU A 64 -1.34 6.31 5.81
N ASN A 65 -2.25 7.00 6.51
CA ASN A 65 -2.60 6.69 7.88
C ASN A 65 -3.80 5.74 7.99
N PRO A 66 -3.79 4.79 8.94
CA PRO A 66 -4.95 3.94 9.23
C PRO A 66 -6.09 4.76 9.87
N THR A 67 -7.33 4.50 9.46
CA THR A 67 -8.50 5.16 10.06
C THR A 67 -8.75 4.69 11.50
N TYR A 68 -9.54 5.46 12.24
CA TYR A 68 -10.04 5.03 13.55
C TYR A 68 -10.77 3.68 13.48
N PHE A 69 -11.54 3.44 12.41
CA PHE A 69 -12.21 2.17 12.18
C PHE A 69 -11.21 1.01 12.10
N LEU A 70 -10.17 1.13 11.27
CA LEU A 70 -9.13 0.10 11.16
C LEU A 70 -8.42 -0.13 12.50
N ARG A 71 -8.06 0.94 13.21
CA ARG A 71 -7.42 0.83 14.54
C ARG A 71 -8.28 0.10 15.56
N ARG A 72 -9.60 0.34 15.57
CA ARG A 72 -10.55 -0.38 16.44
C ARG A 72 -10.66 -1.83 16.00
N LEU A 73 -10.83 -2.07 14.70
CA LEU A 73 -10.93 -3.43 14.15
C LEU A 73 -9.72 -4.29 14.55
N SER A 74 -8.50 -3.81 14.36
CA SER A 74 -7.27 -4.52 14.73
C SER A 74 -7.11 -4.78 16.23
N ARG A 75 -7.84 -4.06 17.09
CA ARG A 75 -7.82 -4.26 18.54
C ARG A 75 -8.85 -5.29 19.01
N PHE A 76 -10.01 -5.36 18.34
CA PHE A 76 -11.15 -6.13 18.82
C PHE A 76 -11.37 -7.45 18.08
N ALA A 77 -10.87 -7.57 16.86
CA ALA A 77 -11.05 -8.77 16.04
C ALA A 77 -9.68 -9.37 15.72
N ASP A 78 -9.49 -10.63 16.11
CA ASP A 78 -8.30 -11.41 15.73
C ASP A 78 -8.27 -11.71 14.23
N ILE A 79 -9.45 -11.91 13.63
CA ILE A 79 -9.63 -12.20 12.21
C ILE A 79 -10.72 -11.30 11.63
N TYR A 80 -10.43 -10.69 10.48
CA TYR A 80 -11.41 -9.93 9.70
C TYR A 80 -11.54 -10.49 8.29
N MET A 81 -12.77 -10.58 7.81
CA MET A 81 -13.12 -11.06 6.47
C MET A 81 -14.39 -10.39 5.95
N ALA A 82 -14.63 -10.49 4.65
CA ALA A 82 -15.80 -9.87 4.02
C ALA A 82 -17.13 -10.56 4.36
N SER A 83 -17.10 -11.88 4.59
CA SER A 83 -18.26 -12.71 4.93
C SER A 83 -17.81 -13.93 5.71
N LEU A 84 -18.66 -14.47 6.58
CA LEU A 84 -18.41 -15.71 7.32
C LEU A 84 -18.14 -16.89 6.40
N SER A 85 -18.76 -16.90 5.21
CA SER A 85 -18.54 -17.95 4.20
C SER A 85 -17.07 -18.07 3.77
N CYS A 86 -16.24 -17.04 3.98
CA CYS A 86 -14.81 -17.13 3.71
C CYS A 86 -14.09 -18.16 4.61
N LEU A 87 -14.64 -18.49 5.78
CA LEU A 87 -14.10 -19.56 6.65
C LEU A 87 -14.27 -20.95 6.03
N LEU A 88 -15.24 -21.15 5.13
CA LEU A 88 -15.46 -22.44 4.46
C LEU A 88 -14.32 -22.80 3.50
N ASN A 89 -13.42 -21.86 3.22
CA ASN A 89 -12.23 -22.10 2.39
C ASN A 89 -11.04 -22.66 3.22
N TYR A 90 -11.22 -22.88 4.52
CA TYR A 90 -10.18 -23.38 5.42
C TYR A 90 -10.66 -24.69 6.07
N GLU A 91 -9.70 -25.58 6.33
CA GLU A 91 -9.95 -26.79 7.10
C GLU A 91 -10.29 -26.46 8.56
N PRO A 92 -11.08 -27.30 9.27
CA PRO A 92 -11.45 -27.05 10.66
C PRO A 92 -10.28 -26.97 11.65
N ASP A 93 -9.13 -27.57 11.32
CA ASP A 93 -7.90 -27.57 12.11
C ASP A 93 -6.90 -26.49 11.67
N TYR A 94 -7.32 -25.58 10.78
CA TYR A 94 -6.45 -24.53 10.26
C TYR A 94 -6.05 -23.53 11.37
N THR A 95 -4.75 -23.35 11.54
CA THR A 95 -4.18 -22.39 12.51
C THR A 95 -3.75 -21.10 11.81
N PHE A 96 -4.34 -19.97 12.20
CA PHE A 96 -3.97 -18.65 11.69
C PHE A 96 -2.75 -18.09 12.44
N TYR A 97 -1.71 -17.68 11.72
CA TYR A 97 -0.52 -17.04 12.28
C TYR A 97 -0.44 -15.56 11.84
N PRO A 98 -0.81 -14.60 12.72
CA PRO A 98 -0.70 -13.17 12.42
C PRO A 98 0.75 -12.77 12.15
N ARG A 99 0.97 -11.96 11.11
CA ARG A 99 2.29 -11.40 10.81
C ARG A 99 2.62 -10.26 11.75
N ARG A 100 3.87 -10.18 12.20
CA ARG A 100 4.37 -9.03 12.97
C ARG A 100 4.50 -7.81 12.07
N THR A 101 3.93 -6.69 12.49
CA THR A 101 4.17 -5.38 11.87
C THR A 101 5.45 -4.81 12.44
N PRO A 102 6.48 -4.55 11.61
CA PRO A 102 7.75 -4.04 12.11
C PRO A 102 7.59 -2.63 12.68
N LEU A 103 8.34 -2.33 13.74
CA LEU A 103 8.44 -0.98 14.29
C LEU A 103 9.45 -0.15 13.48
N GLN A 104 9.36 1.18 13.56
CA GLN A 104 10.22 2.09 12.78
C GLN A 104 11.72 1.93 13.02
N HIS A 105 12.11 1.38 14.18
CA HIS A 105 13.50 1.11 14.53
C HIS A 105 13.92 -0.35 14.29
N GLU A 106 12.99 -1.21 13.89
CA GLU A 106 13.30 -2.57 13.48
C GLU A 106 13.78 -2.51 12.04
N LEU A 107 14.94 -3.10 11.76
CA LEU A 107 15.48 -3.14 10.41
C LEU A 107 14.43 -3.78 9.47
N PRO A 108 14.21 -3.22 8.26
CA PRO A 108 13.36 -3.83 7.24
C PRO A 108 14.08 -5.04 6.64
N GLY A 109 14.40 -6.02 7.49
CA GLY A 109 15.24 -7.16 7.14
C GLY A 109 14.50 -8.12 6.22
N TRP A 110 13.25 -8.47 6.51
CA TRP A 110 12.50 -9.53 5.80
C TRP A 110 11.01 -9.24 5.53
N SER A 111 10.47 -8.09 5.94
CA SER A 111 9.01 -7.81 5.92
C SER A 111 8.52 -7.04 4.68
N ASP A 112 9.40 -6.34 3.96
CA ASP A 112 8.99 -5.53 2.80
C ASP A 112 8.58 -6.37 1.58
N GLN A 113 8.95 -7.65 1.55
CA GLN A 113 8.65 -8.51 0.40
C GLN A 113 7.20 -9.04 0.37
N LEU A 114 6.41 -8.78 1.42
CA LEU A 114 5.06 -9.35 1.55
C LEU A 114 3.99 -8.35 2.02
N CYS A 115 4.36 -7.14 2.45
CA CYS A 115 3.45 -6.11 2.95
C CYS A 115 2.95 -5.15 1.86
N THR A 116 3.61 -5.12 0.71
CA THR A 116 3.05 -4.56 -0.53
C THR A 116 2.34 -5.70 -1.27
N GLY A 117 1.10 -5.49 -1.67
CA GLY A 117 0.36 -6.40 -2.57
C GLY A 117 0.97 -6.50 -3.97
N THR A 118 2.24 -6.15 -4.14
CA THR A 118 3.05 -6.51 -5.30
C THR A 118 3.30 -8.01 -5.26
N PHE A 119 2.43 -8.73 -5.97
CA PHE A 119 2.91 -9.88 -6.73
C PHE A 119 4.24 -9.52 -7.39
N ARG A 120 5.22 -10.42 -7.24
CA ARG A 120 6.58 -10.33 -7.75
C ARG A 120 6.71 -9.46 -9.00
N ILE A 121 7.46 -8.37 -8.90
CA ILE A 121 8.16 -7.84 -10.06
C ILE A 121 9.50 -8.59 -10.10
N PRO A 122 9.76 -9.46 -11.09
CA PRO A 122 11.06 -10.08 -11.24
C PRO A 122 11.94 -9.09 -12.00
N PHE A 123 12.58 -8.16 -11.31
CA PHE A 123 13.67 -7.43 -11.93
C PHE A 123 14.73 -7.04 -10.90
N LEU A 124 15.99 -7.30 -11.29
CA LEU A 124 17.25 -7.12 -10.56
C LEU A 124 17.65 -8.26 -9.63
N GLN A 125 17.98 -9.41 -10.24
CA GLN A 125 19.13 -10.18 -9.77
C GLN A 125 20.35 -9.62 -10.51
N GLU A 126 20.93 -8.54 -9.98
CA GLU A 126 22.22 -8.07 -10.42
C GLU A 126 23.30 -9.11 -10.08
N THR A 127 24.05 -9.42 -11.11
CA THR A 127 25.29 -10.17 -11.14
C THR A 127 26.24 -9.76 -10.01
N VAL A 128 26.35 -10.61 -9.00
CA VAL A 128 27.52 -10.66 -8.11
C VAL A 128 28.13 -12.05 -8.23
N GLN A 129 29.02 -12.22 -9.20
CA GLN A 129 30.13 -13.16 -9.09
C GLN A 129 31.40 -12.46 -9.55
N ILE A 130 32.06 -11.85 -8.57
CA ILE A 130 33.49 -11.61 -8.59
C ILE A 130 34.15 -12.96 -8.31
N LYS A 131 34.82 -13.52 -9.31
CA LYS A 131 36.09 -14.24 -9.17
C LYS A 131 36.76 -14.43 -10.52
#